data_AF-A0A1Y2VYW7-F1
#
_entry.id   AF-A0A1Y2VYW7-F1
#
_cell.length_a   1.000
_cell.length_b   1.000
_cell.length_c   1.000
_cell.angle_alpha   90.00
_cell.angle_beta   90.00
_cell.angle_gamma   90.00
#
_symmetry.space_group_name_H-M   'P 1'
#
loop_
_entity.id
_entity.type
_entity.pdbx_description
1 polymer ?
#
loop_
_entity_poly.entity_id
_entity_poly.type
_entity_poly.pdbx_seq_one_letter_code
_entity_poly.pdbx_strand_id
1 'polypeptide(L)'
;MANEPPILSETAKRLVRGLDSGASLHCLFPYVEDMAKDLGKQKVLTINNVVKAFETKESRDALKVLFHTLHRDVIKSLVLGTMALDFHDLDSPTWEHTYNDEGAGTYLAAIHIEGRHGAFLTAKETRSVIGSIEEYIAGCEAYDIQKRHDAYGTSQLDTRQKDSWQKVMLIDGMLTGDKKSDEQNSSDAEDSENPGNTGNWSDTQLEATNEYKPPGCMDVRSGSTKDMKELHAMLSRRLEVADPDAIQSTCPAYIGLTPKVIVIPVLKAWEESHIPYSEILVTVLAQSLVSANGLNVIQPGTNIGRDPAAQSSDVFEDTMKHVWVNRPWFEENMKASLAESVAMDIYRKLLENIETERRTKTEFVEIINRNRDLYDHVSHLASQLDEARTIAKEKAKKAKEQLSRLREFSQLSEGLFSRPLPTPNDKDEEEDV
;
A
#
# COMPACT_ATOMS: atom_id res chain seq x y z
N MET A 1 -19.20 -20.39 -9.11
CA MET A 1 -18.26 -21.48 -8.73
C MET A 1 -18.26 -21.51 -7.21
N ALA A 2 -18.51 -22.67 -6.59
CA ALA A 2 -18.44 -22.77 -5.13
C ALA A 2 -16.95 -22.82 -4.75
N ASN A 3 -16.43 -21.73 -4.19
CA ASN A 3 -15.09 -21.69 -3.64
C ASN A 3 -15.10 -22.61 -2.40
N GLU A 4 -14.38 -23.72 -2.47
CA GLU A 4 -14.22 -24.59 -1.32
C GLU A 4 -13.49 -23.81 -0.21
N PRO A 5 -13.97 -23.87 1.05
CA PRO A 5 -13.37 -23.08 2.10
C PRO A 5 -11.90 -23.48 2.32
N PRO A 6 -11.03 -22.51 2.65
CA PRO A 6 -9.63 -22.76 3.00
C PRO A 6 -9.52 -23.82 4.10
N ILE A 7 -8.39 -24.53 4.14
CA ILE A 7 -8.09 -25.47 5.23
C ILE A 7 -7.80 -24.68 6.51
N LEU A 8 -8.81 -24.53 7.34
CA LEU A 8 -8.73 -23.82 8.61
C LEU A 8 -8.51 -24.77 9.79
N SER A 9 -7.68 -24.34 10.73
CA SER A 9 -7.62 -24.95 12.06
C SER A 9 -8.98 -24.83 12.76
N GLU A 10 -9.24 -25.72 13.72
CA GLU A 10 -10.49 -25.66 14.50
C GLU A 10 -10.63 -24.32 15.25
N THR A 11 -9.52 -23.78 15.76
CA THR A 11 -9.47 -22.46 16.40
C THR A 11 -9.88 -21.35 15.43
N ALA A 12 -9.34 -21.34 14.21
CA ALA A 12 -9.70 -20.38 13.17
C ALA A 12 -11.18 -20.50 12.76
N LYS A 13 -11.72 -21.72 12.64
CA LYS A 13 -13.15 -21.94 12.36
C LYS A 13 -14.05 -21.35 13.44
N ARG A 14 -13.68 -21.50 14.72
CA ARG A 14 -14.42 -20.91 15.85
C ARG A 14 -14.39 -19.39 15.83
N LEU A 15 -13.23 -18.81 15.50
CA LEU A 15 -13.11 -17.36 15.32
C LEU A 15 -14.04 -16.85 14.21
N VAL A 16 -14.04 -17.50 13.04
CA VAL A 16 -14.93 -17.12 11.91
C VAL A 16 -16.40 -17.26 12.27
N ARG A 17 -16.83 -18.39 12.89
CA ARG A 17 -18.22 -18.55 13.35
C ARG A 17 -18.61 -17.48 14.36
N GLY A 18 -17.68 -17.12 15.25
CA GLY A 18 -17.86 -16.04 16.20
C GLY A 18 -18.08 -14.68 15.53
N LEU A 19 -17.28 -14.37 14.49
CA LEU A 19 -17.47 -13.18 13.66
C LEU A 19 -18.86 -13.17 13.01
N ASP A 20 -19.26 -14.29 12.38
CA ASP A 20 -20.55 -14.44 11.70
C ASP A 20 -21.75 -14.34 12.67
N SER A 21 -21.58 -14.79 13.91
CA SER A 21 -22.63 -14.70 14.95
C SER A 21 -22.76 -13.31 15.59
N GLY A 22 -21.91 -12.35 15.23
CA GLY A 22 -21.94 -11.01 15.81
C GLY A 22 -21.27 -10.88 17.19
N ALA A 23 -20.51 -11.88 17.65
CA ALA A 23 -19.83 -11.81 18.94
C ALA A 23 -18.85 -10.62 18.99
N SER A 24 -18.70 -9.99 20.17
CA SER A 24 -17.76 -8.88 20.35
C SER A 24 -16.31 -9.32 20.09
N LEU A 25 -15.47 -8.38 19.63
CA LEU A 25 -14.05 -8.68 19.40
C LEU A 25 -13.32 -9.01 20.71
N HIS A 26 -13.81 -8.55 21.86
CA HIS A 26 -13.30 -8.98 23.16
C HIS A 26 -13.50 -10.48 23.40
N CYS A 27 -14.71 -11.00 23.15
CA CYS A 27 -15.00 -12.43 23.27
C CYS A 27 -14.24 -13.29 22.25
N LEU A 28 -13.85 -12.71 21.12
CA LEU A 28 -13.12 -13.41 20.06
C LEU A 28 -11.60 -13.42 20.25
N PHE A 29 -11.04 -12.45 20.98
CA PHE A 29 -9.60 -12.33 21.19
C PHE A 29 -8.92 -13.58 21.80
N PRO A 30 -9.54 -14.34 22.73
CA PRO A 30 -8.97 -15.60 23.21
C PRO A 30 -8.67 -16.62 22.09
N TYR A 31 -9.46 -16.63 21.01
CA TYR A 31 -9.16 -17.50 19.86
C TYR A 31 -7.89 -17.05 19.12
N VAL A 32 -7.60 -15.74 19.08
CA VAL A 32 -6.36 -15.20 18.51
C VAL A 32 -5.15 -15.61 19.36
N GLU A 33 -5.29 -15.58 20.69
CA GLU A 33 -4.26 -16.09 21.62
C GLU A 33 -3.98 -17.58 21.39
N ASP A 34 -5.02 -18.38 21.20
CA ASP A 34 -4.88 -19.81 20.93
C ASP A 34 -4.27 -20.06 19.54
N MET A 35 -4.61 -19.26 18.53
CA MET A 35 -3.93 -19.29 17.22
C MET A 35 -2.44 -18.97 17.34
N ALA A 36 -2.05 -17.98 18.15
CA ALA A 36 -0.64 -17.66 18.40
C ALA A 36 0.11 -18.82 19.08
N LYS A 37 -0.53 -19.49 20.05
CA LYS A 37 0.03 -20.70 20.69
C LYS A 37 0.17 -21.85 19.71
N ASP A 38 -0.81 -22.05 18.83
CA ASP A 38 -0.78 -23.09 17.80
C ASP A 38 0.37 -22.85 16.82
N LEU A 39 0.59 -21.60 16.39
CA LEU A 39 1.76 -21.22 15.62
C LEU A 39 3.06 -21.51 16.38
N GLY A 40 3.10 -21.29 17.69
CA GLY A 40 4.27 -21.57 18.52
C GLY A 40 4.67 -23.05 18.60
N LYS A 41 3.76 -23.99 18.27
CA LYS A 41 4.03 -25.43 18.28
C LYS A 41 4.77 -25.92 17.03
N GLN A 42 4.92 -25.07 16.02
CA GLN A 42 5.60 -25.43 14.78
C GLN A 42 7.10 -25.70 15.02
N LYS A 43 7.66 -26.68 14.29
CA LYS A 43 9.07 -27.06 14.43
C LYS A 43 10.02 -26.30 13.50
N VAL A 44 9.48 -25.62 12.50
CA VAL A 44 10.26 -25.02 11.40
C VAL A 44 10.82 -23.66 11.80
N LEU A 45 9.97 -22.76 12.34
CA LEU A 45 10.36 -21.42 12.77
C LEU A 45 10.05 -21.21 14.25
N THR A 46 11.10 -20.95 15.03
CA THR A 46 10.99 -20.58 16.43
C THR A 46 10.44 -19.15 16.55
N ILE A 47 9.19 -19.00 16.99
CA ILE A 47 8.52 -17.70 17.08
C ILE A 47 8.30 -17.22 18.51
N ASN A 48 9.35 -17.29 19.33
CA ASN A 48 9.27 -16.96 20.75
C ASN A 48 8.72 -15.55 21.01
N ASN A 49 9.16 -14.54 20.26
CA ASN A 49 8.65 -13.16 20.42
C ASN A 49 7.15 -13.01 20.10
N VAL A 50 6.61 -13.80 19.16
CA VAL A 50 5.16 -13.78 18.84
C VAL A 50 4.39 -14.29 20.05
N VAL A 51 4.76 -15.47 20.56
CA VAL A 51 4.07 -16.07 21.72
C VAL A 51 4.20 -15.17 22.95
N LYS A 52 5.41 -14.66 23.24
CA LYS A 52 5.67 -13.75 24.37
C LYS A 52 4.82 -12.47 24.32
N ALA A 53 4.52 -11.95 23.13
CA ALA A 53 3.67 -10.77 23.00
C ALA A 53 2.24 -11.00 23.52
N PHE A 54 1.76 -12.24 23.60
CA PHE A 54 0.46 -12.58 24.17
C PHE A 54 0.53 -12.96 25.67
N GLU A 55 1.73 -13.10 26.25
CA GLU A 55 1.91 -13.55 27.64
C GLU A 55 1.88 -12.40 28.65
N THR A 56 2.51 -11.25 28.33
CA THR A 56 2.55 -10.11 29.25
C THR A 56 1.25 -9.31 29.18
N LYS A 57 0.78 -8.79 30.32
CA LYS A 57 -0.47 -8.02 30.37
C LYS A 57 -0.44 -6.80 29.45
N GLU A 58 0.64 -6.04 29.48
CA GLU A 58 0.80 -4.79 28.71
C GLU A 58 0.76 -5.06 27.20
N SER A 59 1.57 -5.97 26.70
CA SER A 59 1.59 -6.32 25.26
C SER A 59 0.27 -6.95 24.81
N ARG A 60 -0.35 -7.77 25.66
CA ARG A 60 -1.65 -8.37 25.41
C ARG A 60 -2.74 -7.30 25.31
N ASP A 61 -2.73 -6.31 26.18
CA ASP A 61 -3.70 -5.21 26.16
C ASP A 61 -3.50 -4.34 24.91
N ALA A 62 -2.26 -4.08 24.50
CA ALA A 62 -1.95 -3.40 23.23
C ALA A 62 -2.48 -4.18 22.01
N LEU A 63 -2.20 -5.49 21.94
CA LEU A 63 -2.72 -6.37 20.88
C LEU A 63 -4.25 -6.39 20.84
N LYS A 64 -4.90 -6.39 22.01
CA LYS A 64 -6.37 -6.31 22.10
C LYS A 64 -6.89 -5.01 21.52
N VAL A 65 -6.30 -3.87 21.86
CA VAL A 65 -6.69 -2.56 21.32
C VAL A 65 -6.53 -2.58 19.80
N LEU A 66 -5.37 -3.01 19.29
CA LEU A 66 -5.11 -3.12 17.85
C LEU A 66 -6.11 -4.05 17.15
N PHE A 67 -6.49 -5.17 17.78
CA PHE A 67 -7.51 -6.08 17.23
C PHE A 67 -8.87 -5.41 17.06
N HIS A 68 -9.25 -4.49 17.95
CA HIS A 68 -10.51 -3.76 17.84
C HIS A 68 -10.54 -2.76 16.68
N THR A 69 -9.37 -2.35 16.18
CA THR A 69 -9.27 -1.44 15.04
C THR A 69 -9.54 -2.12 13.70
N LEU A 70 -9.52 -3.45 13.64
CA LEU A 70 -9.76 -4.17 12.40
C LEU A 70 -11.27 -4.22 12.11
N HIS A 71 -11.64 -3.98 10.85
CA HIS A 71 -12.99 -4.25 10.39
C HIS A 71 -13.25 -5.77 10.43
N ARG A 72 -14.47 -6.18 10.80
CA ARG A 72 -14.82 -7.60 11.00
C ARG A 72 -14.62 -8.42 9.74
N ASP A 73 -14.96 -7.86 8.58
CA ASP A 73 -14.76 -8.53 7.29
C ASP A 73 -13.28 -8.69 6.97
N VAL A 74 -12.44 -7.71 7.30
CA VAL A 74 -10.97 -7.82 7.12
C VAL A 74 -10.41 -8.93 8.02
N ILE A 75 -10.86 -9.02 9.29
CA ILE A 75 -10.46 -10.13 10.17
C ILE A 75 -10.85 -11.47 9.55
N LYS A 76 -12.08 -11.58 9.04
CA LYS A 76 -12.56 -12.79 8.37
C LYS A 76 -11.70 -13.12 7.16
N SER A 77 -11.44 -12.17 6.27
CA SER A 77 -10.61 -12.36 5.07
C SER A 77 -9.17 -12.75 5.40
N LEU A 78 -8.58 -12.19 6.47
CA LEU A 78 -7.26 -12.60 6.98
C LEU A 78 -7.27 -14.05 7.42
N VAL A 79 -8.22 -14.43 8.30
CA VAL A 79 -8.31 -15.79 8.86
C VAL A 79 -8.63 -16.82 7.79
N LEU A 80 -9.42 -16.45 6.78
CA LEU A 80 -9.72 -17.27 5.61
C LEU A 80 -8.60 -17.29 4.57
N GLY A 81 -7.63 -16.38 4.63
CA GLY A 81 -6.63 -16.24 3.56
C GLY A 81 -7.25 -15.85 2.21
N THR A 82 -8.36 -15.11 2.22
CA THR A 82 -9.10 -14.66 1.02
C THR A 82 -8.85 -13.19 0.69
N MET A 83 -7.87 -12.55 1.33
CA MET A 83 -7.56 -11.13 1.12
C MET A 83 -7.39 -10.74 -0.36
N ALA A 84 -6.68 -11.54 -1.17
CA ALA A 84 -6.58 -11.23 -2.60
C ALA A 84 -7.93 -11.36 -3.33
N LEU A 85 -8.76 -12.33 -2.96
CA LEU A 85 -10.09 -12.52 -3.54
C LEU A 85 -11.01 -11.35 -3.22
N ASP A 86 -11.04 -10.93 -1.96
CA ASP A 86 -11.97 -9.92 -1.46
C ASP A 86 -11.58 -8.48 -1.86
N PHE A 87 -10.30 -8.26 -2.24
CA PHE A 87 -9.75 -6.93 -2.52
C PHE A 87 -9.11 -6.79 -3.92
N HIS A 88 -9.24 -7.78 -4.82
CA HIS A 88 -8.63 -7.69 -6.16
C HIS A 88 -9.15 -6.53 -7.01
N ASP A 89 -10.39 -6.10 -6.78
CA ASP A 89 -11.04 -4.99 -7.47
C ASP A 89 -10.90 -3.73 -6.62
N LEU A 90 -10.16 -2.73 -7.13
CA LEU A 90 -9.90 -1.46 -6.46
C LEU A 90 -11.16 -0.60 -6.31
N ASP A 91 -12.16 -0.82 -7.17
CA ASP A 91 -13.44 -0.10 -7.13
C ASP A 91 -14.46 -0.79 -6.22
N SER A 92 -14.10 -1.94 -5.63
CA SER A 92 -14.98 -2.67 -4.72
C SER A 92 -15.22 -1.89 -3.43
N PRO A 93 -16.47 -1.85 -2.92
CA PRO A 93 -16.77 -1.22 -1.63
C PRO A 93 -16.06 -1.90 -0.45
N THR A 94 -15.51 -3.11 -0.63
CA THR A 94 -14.71 -3.78 0.40
C THR A 94 -13.49 -2.96 0.83
N TRP A 95 -12.92 -2.12 -0.04
CA TRP A 95 -11.82 -1.21 0.30
C TRP A 95 -12.19 -0.15 1.34
N GLU A 96 -13.48 0.15 1.53
CA GLU A 96 -13.93 1.03 2.61
C GLU A 96 -13.65 0.42 4.00
N HIS A 97 -13.50 -0.91 4.08
CA HIS A 97 -13.19 -1.64 5.31
C HIS A 97 -11.68 -1.67 5.64
N THR A 98 -10.83 -1.12 4.78
CA THR A 98 -9.38 -1.04 4.99
C THR A 98 -8.90 0.37 5.30
N TYR A 99 -7.63 0.51 5.64
CA TYR A 99 -6.99 1.81 5.85
C TYR A 99 -6.46 2.38 4.53
N ASN A 100 -6.19 3.69 4.51
CA ASN A 100 -5.44 4.29 3.41
C ASN A 100 -3.97 3.81 3.40
N ASP A 101 -3.23 4.13 2.36
CA ASP A 101 -1.81 3.79 2.21
C ASP A 101 -0.86 4.73 2.98
N GLU A 102 -1.36 5.82 3.55
CA GLU A 102 -0.56 6.82 4.27
C GLU A 102 -0.32 6.47 5.74
N GLY A 103 0.93 6.56 6.21
CA GLY A 103 1.28 6.46 7.63
C GLY A 103 1.79 5.08 8.08
N ALA A 104 2.11 4.98 9.37
CA ALA A 104 2.72 3.78 9.95
C ALA A 104 1.69 2.67 10.18
N GLY A 105 2.09 1.42 9.98
CA GLY A 105 1.19 0.29 10.16
C GLY A 105 1.72 -1.02 9.59
N THR A 106 0.84 -2.01 9.52
CA THR A 106 1.07 -3.28 8.85
C THR A 106 0.29 -3.33 7.55
N TYR A 107 1.02 -3.63 6.48
CA TYR A 107 0.52 -3.83 5.14
C TYR A 107 0.63 -5.30 4.80
N LEU A 108 -0.45 -5.87 4.26
CA LEU A 108 -0.46 -7.24 3.78
C LEU A 108 -0.23 -7.26 2.29
N ALA A 109 0.83 -7.93 1.85
CA ALA A 109 0.99 -8.29 0.44
C ALA A 109 0.25 -9.60 0.18
N ALA A 110 -0.73 -9.57 -0.72
CA ALA A 110 -1.41 -10.76 -1.20
C ALA A 110 -1.08 -10.95 -2.69
N ILE A 111 -0.86 -12.21 -3.08
CA ILE A 111 -0.54 -12.56 -4.46
C ILE A 111 -1.80 -13.19 -5.07
N HIS A 112 -2.09 -12.90 -6.34
CA HIS A 112 -3.11 -13.59 -7.15
C HIS A 112 -2.66 -13.79 -8.59
N ILE A 113 -3.43 -14.50 -9.40
CA ILE A 113 -3.19 -14.62 -10.85
C ILE A 113 -3.97 -13.53 -11.57
N GLU A 114 -3.31 -12.87 -12.53
CA GLU A 114 -3.98 -11.96 -13.45
C GLU A 114 -5.14 -12.64 -14.19
N GLY A 115 -6.27 -11.94 -14.34
CA GLY A 115 -7.46 -12.47 -15.00
C GLY A 115 -8.25 -13.51 -14.20
N ARG A 116 -7.88 -13.79 -12.93
CA ARG A 116 -8.60 -14.75 -12.07
C ARG A 116 -9.32 -14.12 -10.88
N HIS A 117 -9.60 -12.82 -10.92
CA HIS A 117 -10.40 -12.12 -9.91
C HIS A 117 -9.92 -12.41 -8.46
N GLY A 118 -8.62 -12.25 -8.21
CA GLY A 118 -8.04 -12.50 -6.89
C GLY A 118 -7.82 -13.98 -6.55
N ALA A 119 -8.31 -14.91 -7.37
CA ALA A 119 -8.00 -16.32 -7.22
C ALA A 119 -6.56 -16.62 -7.62
N PHE A 120 -6.07 -17.71 -7.05
CA PHE A 120 -4.69 -18.12 -7.16
C PHE A 120 -4.53 -19.36 -8.06
N LEU A 121 -3.71 -20.32 -7.62
CA LEU A 121 -3.48 -21.60 -8.25
C LEU A 121 -4.61 -22.56 -7.88
N THR A 122 -4.79 -23.52 -8.76
CA THR A 122 -5.54 -24.74 -8.48
C THR A 122 -4.62 -25.78 -7.83
N ALA A 123 -5.17 -26.81 -7.19
CA ALA A 123 -4.37 -27.93 -6.67
C ALA A 123 -3.44 -28.56 -7.74
N LYS A 124 -3.89 -28.65 -9.00
CA LYS A 124 -3.07 -29.12 -10.13
C LYS A 124 -1.87 -28.21 -10.39
N GLU A 125 -2.09 -26.90 -10.42
CA GLU A 125 -1.01 -25.93 -10.64
C GLU A 125 -0.06 -25.87 -9.44
N THR A 126 -0.57 -25.97 -8.22
CA THR A 126 0.26 -26.08 -7.01
C THR A 126 1.18 -27.30 -7.06
N ARG A 127 0.68 -28.47 -7.50
CA ARG A 127 1.53 -29.66 -7.76
C ARG A 127 2.63 -29.38 -8.78
N SER A 128 2.29 -28.67 -9.85
CA SER A 128 3.27 -28.31 -10.88
C SER A 128 4.37 -27.40 -10.32
N VAL A 129 3.99 -26.38 -9.55
CA VAL A 129 4.92 -25.46 -8.90
C VAL A 129 5.82 -26.18 -7.90
N ILE A 130 5.27 -27.11 -7.12
CA ILE A 130 6.06 -27.96 -6.21
C ILE A 130 7.13 -28.73 -6.97
N GLY A 131 6.75 -29.40 -8.07
CA GLY A 131 7.71 -30.13 -8.90
C GLY A 131 8.80 -29.20 -9.45
N SER A 132 8.45 -27.99 -9.86
CA SER A 132 9.44 -27.01 -10.31
C SER A 132 10.37 -26.53 -9.19
N ILE A 133 9.86 -26.35 -7.97
CA ILE A 133 10.70 -26.01 -6.80
C ILE A 133 11.63 -27.17 -6.45
N GLU A 134 11.18 -28.43 -6.53
CA GLU A 134 12.03 -29.61 -6.32
C GLU A 134 13.16 -29.68 -7.35
N GLU A 135 12.84 -29.47 -8.63
CA GLU A 135 13.83 -29.41 -9.70
C GLU A 135 14.83 -28.27 -9.47
N TYR A 136 14.34 -27.11 -9.02
CA TYR A 136 15.18 -25.95 -8.72
C TYR A 136 16.11 -26.22 -7.52
N ILE A 137 15.60 -26.81 -6.44
CA ILE A 137 16.40 -27.24 -5.28
C ILE A 137 17.49 -28.22 -5.73
N ALA A 138 17.15 -29.21 -6.57
CA ALA A 138 18.10 -30.18 -7.08
C ALA A 138 19.19 -29.53 -7.94
N GLY A 139 18.84 -28.56 -8.79
CA GLY A 139 19.80 -27.80 -9.58
C GLY A 139 20.71 -26.91 -8.74
N CYS A 140 20.19 -26.32 -7.66
CA CYS A 140 21.01 -25.62 -6.67
C CYS A 140 21.99 -26.59 -5.99
N GLU A 141 21.53 -27.73 -5.50
CA GLU A 141 22.42 -28.72 -4.88
C GLU A 141 23.51 -29.21 -5.85
N ALA A 142 23.18 -29.40 -7.14
CA ALA A 142 24.14 -29.71 -8.19
C ALA A 142 25.18 -28.60 -8.40
N TYR A 143 24.77 -27.32 -8.40
CA TYR A 143 25.70 -26.19 -8.47
C TYR A 143 26.67 -26.17 -7.29
N ASP A 144 26.20 -26.45 -6.07
CA ASP A 144 27.07 -26.46 -4.88
C ASP A 144 28.08 -27.62 -4.92
N ILE A 145 27.67 -28.80 -5.41
CA ILE A 145 28.59 -29.92 -5.69
C ILE A 145 29.67 -29.48 -6.69
N GLN A 146 29.27 -28.87 -7.81
CA GLN A 146 30.22 -28.38 -8.82
C GLN A 146 31.22 -27.39 -8.24
N LYS A 147 30.74 -26.37 -7.51
CA LYS A 147 31.57 -25.33 -6.89
C LYS A 147 32.58 -25.88 -5.87
N ARG A 148 32.22 -26.94 -5.13
CA ARG A 148 33.14 -27.58 -4.15
C ARG A 148 34.23 -28.41 -4.80
N HIS A 149 34.00 -28.91 -6.02
CA HIS A 149 34.89 -29.84 -6.72
C HIS A 149 35.65 -29.20 -7.89
N ASP A 150 35.74 -27.86 -7.91
CA ASP A 150 36.07 -26.97 -9.04
C ASP A 150 37.52 -27.03 -9.57
N ALA A 151 38.11 -28.22 -9.64
CA ALA A 151 39.36 -28.46 -10.37
C ALA A 151 39.15 -29.08 -11.77
N TYR A 152 38.00 -29.71 -12.06
CA TYR A 152 37.82 -30.51 -13.29
C TYR A 152 36.43 -30.41 -13.98
N GLY A 153 35.72 -29.30 -13.83
CA GLY A 153 34.48 -29.02 -14.57
C GLY A 153 33.27 -29.91 -14.22
N THR A 154 32.24 -29.94 -15.08
CA THR A 154 30.95 -30.64 -14.86
C THR A 154 31.04 -32.17 -14.90
N SER A 155 32.24 -32.75 -14.91
CA SER A 155 32.48 -34.19 -15.00
C SER A 155 31.95 -34.98 -13.79
N GLN A 156 31.76 -34.31 -12.65
CA GLN A 156 31.26 -34.92 -11.40
C GLN A 156 29.73 -34.95 -11.29
N LEU A 157 29.02 -34.24 -12.16
CA LEU A 157 27.56 -34.25 -12.17
C LEU A 157 27.04 -35.38 -13.04
N ASP A 158 26.06 -36.12 -12.54
CA ASP A 158 25.29 -37.04 -13.37
C ASP A 158 24.40 -36.26 -14.38
N THR A 159 23.81 -36.96 -15.35
CA THR A 159 22.96 -36.34 -16.37
C THR A 159 21.80 -35.55 -15.76
N ARG A 160 21.14 -36.09 -14.74
CA ARG A 160 19.97 -35.46 -14.11
C ARG A 160 20.37 -34.19 -13.34
N GLN A 161 21.52 -34.21 -12.67
CA GLN A 161 22.08 -33.06 -11.98
C GLN A 161 22.46 -31.96 -12.96
N LYS A 162 23.05 -32.31 -14.12
CA LYS A 162 23.33 -31.35 -15.20
C LYS A 162 22.05 -30.71 -15.73
N ASP A 163 21.03 -31.52 -16.02
CA ASP A 163 19.75 -31.00 -16.51
C ASP A 163 19.09 -30.06 -15.49
N SER A 164 19.08 -30.44 -14.21
CA SER A 164 18.51 -29.62 -13.13
C SER A 164 19.30 -28.33 -12.94
N TRP A 165 20.63 -28.40 -13.00
CA TRP A 165 21.51 -27.23 -12.94
C TRP A 165 21.26 -26.26 -14.10
N GLN A 166 21.19 -26.76 -15.34
CA GLN A 166 20.88 -25.95 -16.52
C GLN A 166 19.52 -25.26 -16.40
N LYS A 167 18.49 -25.97 -15.90
CA LYS A 167 17.16 -25.38 -15.65
C LYS A 167 17.22 -24.22 -14.64
N VAL A 168 17.95 -24.38 -13.53
CA VAL A 168 18.15 -23.31 -12.53
C VAL A 168 18.81 -22.08 -13.16
N MET A 169 19.84 -22.30 -13.98
CA MET A 169 20.51 -21.21 -14.70
C MET A 169 19.58 -20.50 -15.68
N LEU A 170 18.72 -21.24 -16.38
CA LEU A 170 17.69 -20.65 -17.25
C LEU A 170 16.71 -19.79 -16.44
N ILE A 171 16.21 -20.31 -15.32
CA ILE A 171 15.26 -19.61 -14.43
C ILE A 171 15.85 -18.28 -13.96
N ASP A 172 17.08 -18.31 -13.41
CA ASP A 172 17.72 -17.11 -12.91
C ASP A 172 18.13 -16.15 -14.02
N GLY A 173 18.50 -16.69 -15.19
CA GLY A 173 18.73 -15.90 -16.40
C GLY A 173 17.48 -15.12 -16.82
N MET A 174 16.30 -15.74 -16.81
CA MET A 174 15.04 -15.08 -17.11
C MET A 174 14.70 -13.98 -16.09
N LEU A 175 14.87 -14.26 -14.79
CA LEU A 175 14.57 -13.28 -13.73
C LEU A 175 15.52 -12.07 -13.70
N THR A 176 16.74 -12.24 -14.21
CA THR A 176 17.76 -11.18 -14.25
C THR A 176 17.83 -10.45 -15.59
N GLY A 177 17.36 -11.07 -16.67
CA GLY A 177 17.42 -10.55 -18.04
C GLY A 177 16.53 -9.34 -18.30
N ASP A 178 15.32 -9.31 -17.73
CA ASP A 178 14.32 -8.27 -18.01
C ASP A 178 14.68 -6.88 -17.45
N LYS A 179 15.65 -6.77 -16.54
CA LYS A 179 16.00 -5.48 -15.94
C LYS A 179 16.91 -4.59 -16.79
N LYS A 180 17.54 -5.13 -17.84
CA LYS A 180 18.54 -4.37 -18.62
C LYS A 180 18.01 -3.71 -19.89
N SER A 181 16.87 -4.14 -20.43
CA SER A 181 16.32 -3.57 -21.67
C SER A 181 15.60 -2.24 -21.46
N ASP A 182 15.07 -1.98 -20.27
CA ASP A 182 14.19 -0.82 -20.04
C ASP A 182 14.95 0.46 -19.63
N GLU A 183 16.19 0.35 -19.12
CA GLU A 183 16.97 1.53 -18.73
C GLU A 183 17.80 2.14 -19.89
N GLN A 184 17.92 1.48 -21.05
CA GLN A 184 18.77 1.95 -22.15
C GLN A 184 18.05 2.50 -23.39
N ASN A 185 16.72 2.44 -23.46
CA ASN A 185 15.94 2.88 -24.65
C ASN A 185 14.95 4.03 -24.40
N SER A 186 15.17 4.91 -23.41
CA SER A 186 14.31 6.11 -23.20
C SER A 186 14.70 7.35 -24.04
N SER A 187 15.44 7.16 -25.13
CA SER A 187 15.61 8.22 -26.14
C SER A 187 15.34 7.66 -27.54
N ASP A 188 14.20 8.10 -28.09
CA ASP A 188 13.85 8.16 -29.51
C ASP A 188 13.71 6.82 -30.27
N ALA A 189 12.47 6.34 -30.47
CA ALA A 189 11.95 5.94 -31.80
C ALA A 189 10.57 5.26 -31.74
N GLU A 190 9.81 5.51 -32.81
CA GLU A 190 8.42 5.18 -33.11
C GLU A 190 8.15 3.70 -33.44
N ASP A 191 6.93 3.27 -33.12
CA ASP A 191 6.06 2.29 -33.79
C ASP A 191 6.71 1.11 -34.54
N SER A 192 6.79 -0.05 -33.87
CA SER A 192 6.41 -1.33 -34.50
C SER A 192 6.02 -2.38 -33.46
N GLU A 193 4.72 -2.63 -33.32
CA GLU A 193 4.19 -3.76 -32.55
C GLU A 193 4.30 -5.04 -33.38
N ASN A 194 5.00 -6.05 -32.86
CA ASN A 194 4.97 -7.40 -33.43
C ASN A 194 4.78 -8.45 -32.31
N PRO A 195 3.53 -8.80 -31.95
CA PRO A 195 3.25 -9.78 -30.91
C PRO A 195 3.21 -11.19 -31.52
N GLY A 196 4.27 -11.99 -31.35
CA GLY A 196 4.22 -13.37 -31.82
C GLY A 196 5.43 -14.28 -31.66
N ASN A 197 6.51 -13.88 -31.00
CA ASN A 197 7.70 -14.73 -30.91
C ASN A 197 7.84 -15.40 -29.53
N THR A 198 7.17 -16.53 -29.33
CA THR A 198 7.55 -17.49 -28.28
C THR A 198 8.84 -18.18 -28.72
N GLY A 199 9.98 -17.56 -28.35
CA GLY A 199 11.31 -17.94 -28.82
C GLY A 199 11.67 -19.38 -28.51
N ASN A 200 11.95 -20.15 -29.56
CA ASN A 200 12.63 -21.43 -29.49
C ASN A 200 14.13 -21.13 -29.35
N TRP A 201 14.64 -21.08 -28.11
CA TRP A 201 16.04 -20.81 -27.83
C TRP A 201 16.88 -22.03 -28.20
N SER A 202 17.67 -21.93 -29.26
CA SER A 202 18.62 -22.97 -29.64
C SER A 202 19.76 -23.06 -28.62
N ASP A 203 20.21 -24.29 -28.31
CA ASP A 203 21.32 -24.64 -27.41
C ASP A 203 22.59 -23.77 -27.57
N THR A 204 22.77 -23.14 -28.73
CA THR A 204 23.95 -22.37 -29.12
C THR A 204 24.07 -21.00 -28.42
N GLN A 205 23.01 -20.45 -27.81
CA GLN A 205 23.08 -19.16 -27.11
C GLN A 205 23.55 -19.25 -25.65
N LEU A 206 23.63 -20.46 -25.05
CA LEU A 206 24.15 -20.63 -23.69
C LEU A 206 25.68 -20.57 -23.58
N GLU A 207 26.42 -20.71 -24.67
CA GLU A 207 27.89 -20.88 -24.61
C GLU A 207 28.69 -19.57 -24.49
N ALA A 208 28.07 -18.39 -24.67
CA ALA A 208 28.81 -17.14 -24.93
C ALA A 208 29.06 -16.21 -23.72
N THR A 209 28.53 -16.47 -22.53
CA THR A 209 28.81 -15.64 -21.33
C THR A 209 29.09 -16.51 -20.10
N ASN A 210 30.26 -17.16 -20.10
CA ASN A 210 30.75 -18.10 -19.08
C ASN A 210 31.02 -17.51 -17.67
N GLU A 211 30.51 -16.33 -17.35
CA GLU A 211 30.54 -15.84 -15.97
C GLU A 211 29.29 -16.34 -15.26
N TYR A 212 29.31 -17.63 -14.90
CA TYR A 212 28.22 -18.31 -14.20
C TYR A 212 27.94 -17.60 -12.88
N LYS A 213 26.83 -16.86 -12.83
CA LYS A 213 26.36 -16.29 -11.58
C LYS A 213 25.83 -17.41 -10.70
N PRO A 214 26.12 -17.40 -9.39
CA PRO A 214 25.51 -18.34 -8.46
C PRO A 214 23.99 -18.19 -8.52
N PRO A 215 23.23 -19.29 -8.31
CA PRO A 215 21.79 -19.19 -8.29
C PRO A 215 21.31 -18.13 -7.30
N GLY A 216 20.28 -17.37 -7.64
CA GLY A 216 19.85 -16.20 -6.86
C GLY A 216 19.43 -16.53 -5.42
N CYS A 217 18.96 -17.76 -5.19
CA CYS A 217 18.57 -18.26 -3.87
C CYS A 217 19.76 -18.76 -3.02
N MET A 218 20.95 -18.91 -3.61
CA MET A 218 22.12 -19.32 -2.87
C MET A 218 22.75 -18.10 -2.22
N ASP A 219 22.52 -17.95 -0.92
CA ASP A 219 23.37 -17.09 -0.11
C ASP A 219 24.82 -17.56 -0.24
N VAL A 220 25.67 -16.67 -0.77
CA VAL A 220 27.09 -16.90 -1.06
C VAL A 220 27.84 -17.45 0.17
N ARG A 221 27.33 -17.18 1.38
CA ARG A 221 27.96 -17.60 2.65
C ARG A 221 27.42 -18.91 3.20
N SER A 222 26.15 -19.26 2.97
CA SER A 222 25.53 -20.43 3.62
C SER A 222 25.19 -21.58 2.67
N GLY A 223 25.16 -21.34 1.34
CA GLY A 223 24.82 -22.38 0.34
C GLY A 223 23.46 -23.04 0.60
N SER A 224 22.57 -22.36 1.30
CA SER A 224 21.43 -22.97 1.95
C SER A 224 20.19 -22.90 1.07
N THR A 225 19.70 -24.05 0.59
CA THR A 225 18.38 -24.18 -0.07
C THR A 225 17.21 -24.19 0.94
N LYS A 226 17.45 -23.76 2.19
CA LYS A 226 16.49 -23.85 3.29
C LYS A 226 15.17 -23.16 2.98
N ASP A 227 15.19 -21.92 2.49
CA ASP A 227 13.97 -21.15 2.25
C ASP A 227 13.10 -21.81 1.16
N MET A 228 13.73 -22.38 0.12
CA MET A 228 13.03 -23.13 -0.93
C MET A 228 12.45 -24.45 -0.41
N LYS A 229 13.15 -25.14 0.49
CA LYS A 229 12.65 -26.34 1.16
C LYS A 229 11.48 -26.02 2.09
N GLU A 230 11.51 -24.88 2.77
CA GLU A 230 10.39 -24.41 3.59
C GLU A 230 9.17 -24.03 2.74
N LEU A 231 9.38 -23.34 1.62
CA LEU A 231 8.34 -23.04 0.65
C LEU A 231 7.74 -24.31 0.06
N HIS A 232 8.57 -25.28 -0.34
CA HIS A 232 8.14 -26.59 -0.81
C HIS A 232 7.27 -27.30 0.22
N ALA A 233 7.73 -27.36 1.48
CA ALA A 233 6.98 -27.99 2.55
C ALA A 233 5.64 -27.28 2.80
N MET A 234 5.61 -25.95 2.70
CA MET A 234 4.38 -25.16 2.82
C MET A 234 3.38 -25.45 1.71
N LEU A 235 3.82 -25.47 0.45
CA LEU A 235 2.97 -25.84 -0.67
C LEU A 235 2.47 -27.28 -0.56
N SER A 236 3.34 -28.20 -0.13
CA SER A 236 3.01 -29.62 0.00
C SER A 236 1.94 -29.87 1.06
N ARG A 237 2.01 -29.20 2.23
CA ARG A 237 0.97 -29.30 3.28
C ARG A 237 -0.41 -28.89 2.79
N ARG A 238 -0.48 -27.95 1.84
CA ARG A 238 -1.75 -27.51 1.26
C ARG A 238 -2.37 -28.60 0.39
N LEU A 239 -1.56 -29.39 -0.31
CA LEU A 239 -2.06 -30.51 -1.13
C LEU A 239 -2.52 -31.72 -0.31
N GLU A 240 -1.87 -32.01 0.82
CA GLU A 240 -2.18 -33.20 1.63
C GLU A 240 -3.61 -33.19 2.22
N VAL A 241 -4.23 -32.02 2.31
CA VAL A 241 -5.53 -31.82 2.97
C VAL A 241 -6.64 -31.46 1.95
N ALA A 242 -6.32 -31.38 0.66
CA ALA A 242 -7.24 -30.85 -0.36
C ALA A 242 -7.92 -31.94 -1.22
N ASP A 243 -9.20 -31.72 -1.48
CA ASP A 243 -9.91 -32.30 -2.63
C ASP A 243 -9.16 -31.90 -3.93
N PRO A 244 -8.97 -32.80 -4.91
CA PRO A 244 -8.35 -32.47 -6.19
C PRO A 244 -8.96 -31.25 -6.91
N ASP A 245 -10.20 -30.85 -6.59
CA ASP A 245 -10.89 -29.70 -7.19
C ASP A 245 -10.79 -28.38 -6.39
N ALA A 246 -10.08 -28.35 -5.26
CA ALA A 246 -9.92 -27.15 -4.43
C ALA A 246 -8.99 -26.09 -5.06
N ILE A 247 -9.39 -24.81 -4.98
CA ILE A 247 -8.57 -23.65 -5.37
C ILE A 247 -7.68 -23.25 -4.19
N GLN A 248 -6.36 -23.13 -4.40
CA GLN A 248 -5.37 -22.90 -3.33
C GLN A 248 -4.38 -21.76 -3.63
N SER A 249 -4.12 -20.93 -2.62
CA SER A 249 -3.44 -19.64 -2.77
C SER A 249 -1.93 -19.57 -2.52
N THR A 250 -1.04 -20.05 -3.43
CA THR A 250 0.45 -19.91 -3.34
C THR A 250 1.32 -20.10 -4.65
N CYS A 251 2.25 -19.16 -4.93
CA CYS A 251 3.23 -18.83 -6.03
C CYS A 251 3.17 -19.40 -7.50
N PRO A 252 3.03 -18.62 -8.61
CA PRO A 252 2.69 -19.12 -9.97
C PRO A 252 3.68 -18.91 -11.14
N ALA A 253 4.72 -18.08 -11.02
CA ALA A 253 5.37 -17.46 -12.20
C ALA A 253 5.97 -18.46 -13.21
N TYR A 254 6.44 -19.61 -12.75
CA TYR A 254 7.19 -20.55 -13.58
C TYR A 254 6.33 -21.46 -14.48
N ILE A 255 5.01 -21.47 -14.29
CA ILE A 255 4.08 -22.32 -15.06
C ILE A 255 3.29 -21.54 -16.11
N GLY A 256 3.82 -20.39 -16.56
CA GLY A 256 3.18 -19.54 -17.57
C GLY A 256 2.00 -18.72 -17.02
N LEU A 257 1.96 -18.50 -15.71
CA LEU A 257 0.96 -17.67 -15.05
C LEU A 257 1.58 -16.35 -14.61
N THR A 258 0.81 -15.26 -14.72
CA THR A 258 1.27 -13.93 -14.31
C THR A 258 0.80 -13.62 -12.89
N PRO A 259 1.64 -13.81 -11.86
CA PRO A 259 1.31 -13.31 -10.52
C PRO A 259 1.17 -11.79 -10.53
N LYS A 260 0.17 -11.31 -9.82
CA LYS A 260 0.04 -9.90 -9.41
C LYS A 260 0.12 -9.83 -7.90
N VAL A 261 0.76 -8.78 -7.41
CA VAL A 261 0.85 -8.49 -5.99
C VAL A 261 -0.02 -7.27 -5.72
N ILE A 262 -0.89 -7.40 -4.74
CA ILE A 262 -1.73 -6.35 -4.19
C ILE A 262 -1.26 -6.09 -2.76
N VAL A 263 -1.13 -4.83 -2.40
CA VAL A 263 -0.72 -4.39 -1.06
C VAL A 263 -1.92 -3.75 -0.38
N ILE A 264 -2.31 -4.28 0.78
CA ILE A 264 -3.52 -3.90 1.49
C ILE A 264 -3.12 -3.31 2.85
N PRO A 265 -3.45 -2.04 3.15
CA PRO A 265 -3.23 -1.46 4.48
C PRO A 265 -4.23 -2.04 5.48
N VAL A 266 -3.79 -3.06 6.23
CA VAL A 266 -4.68 -3.83 7.11
C VAL A 266 -4.81 -3.19 8.49
N LEU A 267 -3.71 -2.68 9.04
CA LEU A 267 -3.68 -2.15 10.40
C LEU A 267 -2.81 -0.91 10.48
N LYS A 268 -3.26 0.12 11.17
CA LYS A 268 -2.52 1.36 11.37
C LYS A 268 -1.98 1.47 12.79
N ALA A 269 -0.75 1.95 12.92
CA ALA A 269 -0.06 2.12 14.19
C ALA A 269 0.07 3.62 14.47
N TRP A 270 -0.57 4.08 15.55
CA TRP A 270 -0.49 5.47 16.02
C TRP A 270 0.46 5.64 17.22
N GLU A 271 1.17 4.59 17.61
CA GLU A 271 2.28 4.65 18.57
C GLU A 271 3.42 3.80 18.02
N GLU A 272 4.66 4.15 18.33
CA GLU A 272 5.83 3.39 17.86
C GLU A 272 5.80 1.94 18.36
N SER A 273 5.38 1.74 19.61
CA SER A 273 5.18 0.43 20.24
C SER A 273 4.15 -0.43 19.51
N HIS A 274 3.15 0.18 18.86
CA HIS A 274 2.11 -0.54 18.14
C HIS A 274 2.61 -1.21 16.87
N ILE A 275 3.69 -0.73 16.27
CA ILE A 275 4.16 -1.27 14.99
C ILE A 275 4.53 -2.76 15.11
N PRO A 276 5.42 -3.20 16.02
CA PRO A 276 5.73 -4.63 16.15
C PRO A 276 4.50 -5.46 16.55
N TYR A 277 3.60 -4.92 17.39
CA TYR A 277 2.38 -5.63 17.77
C TYR A 277 1.39 -5.78 16.61
N SER A 278 1.28 -4.77 15.75
CA SER A 278 0.43 -4.83 14.56
C SER A 278 0.89 -5.92 13.60
N GLU A 279 2.21 -6.04 13.41
CA GLU A 279 2.81 -7.04 12.53
C GLU A 279 2.58 -8.44 13.07
N ILE A 280 2.80 -8.63 14.38
CA ILE A 280 2.52 -9.89 15.08
C ILE A 280 1.05 -10.27 14.95
N LEU A 281 0.14 -9.34 15.21
CA LEU A 281 -1.30 -9.59 15.17
C LEU A 281 -1.76 -10.01 13.76
N VAL A 282 -1.40 -9.25 12.74
CA VAL A 282 -1.77 -9.55 11.35
C VAL A 282 -1.15 -10.88 10.92
N THR A 283 0.11 -11.16 11.30
CA THR A 283 0.77 -12.43 10.99
C THR A 283 0.05 -13.62 11.62
N VAL A 284 -0.40 -13.49 12.87
CA VAL A 284 -1.16 -14.55 13.57
C VAL A 284 -2.50 -14.79 12.87
N LEU A 285 -3.25 -13.71 12.56
CA LEU A 285 -4.56 -13.81 11.91
C LEU A 285 -4.46 -14.40 10.50
N ALA A 286 -3.51 -13.92 9.70
CA ALA A 286 -3.25 -14.41 8.34
C ALA A 286 -2.52 -15.76 8.29
N GLN A 287 -2.05 -16.27 9.44
CA GLN A 287 -1.16 -17.43 9.52
C GLN A 287 0.03 -17.32 8.56
N SER A 288 0.58 -16.11 8.40
CA SER A 288 1.39 -15.73 7.24
C SER A 288 2.85 -16.18 7.28
N LEU A 289 3.22 -17.04 8.23
CA LEU A 289 4.55 -17.66 8.29
C LEU A 289 4.67 -18.77 7.25
N VAL A 290 5.85 -18.93 6.64
CA VAL A 290 6.14 -20.04 5.71
C VAL A 290 5.96 -21.42 6.34
N SER A 291 6.18 -21.51 7.65
CA SER A 291 5.94 -22.71 8.44
C SER A 291 4.47 -23.05 8.65
N ALA A 292 3.56 -22.10 8.38
CA ALA A 292 2.12 -22.29 8.38
C ALA A 292 1.61 -22.17 6.94
N ASN A 293 1.07 -20.99 6.58
CA ASN A 293 0.35 -20.75 5.35
C ASN A 293 0.76 -19.48 4.59
N GLY A 294 1.81 -18.74 4.95
CA GLY A 294 2.21 -17.53 4.21
C GLY A 294 3.65 -17.54 3.73
N LEU A 295 4.19 -16.36 3.39
CA LEU A 295 5.52 -16.22 2.78
C LEU A 295 6.54 -15.55 3.72
N ASN A 296 6.16 -15.25 4.96
CA ASN A 296 7.08 -14.64 5.92
C ASN A 296 8.09 -15.70 6.40
N VAL A 297 9.35 -15.48 6.02
CA VAL A 297 10.52 -16.26 6.48
C VAL A 297 11.14 -15.64 7.74
N ILE A 298 10.89 -14.35 7.98
CA ILE A 298 11.36 -13.61 9.15
C ILE A 298 10.23 -13.53 10.19
N GLN A 299 10.61 -13.60 11.46
CA GLN A 299 9.68 -13.43 12.56
C GLN A 299 9.12 -12.00 12.60
N PRO A 300 7.78 -11.83 12.72
CA PRO A 300 7.19 -10.50 12.84
C PRO A 300 7.56 -9.82 14.16
N GLY A 301 7.54 -8.49 14.16
CA GLY A 301 7.89 -7.65 15.31
C GLY A 301 9.39 -7.49 15.52
N THR A 302 10.22 -7.88 14.55
CA THR A 302 11.68 -7.70 14.63
C THR A 302 12.02 -6.30 14.16
N ASN A 303 12.35 -5.40 15.09
CA ASN A 303 12.77 -4.02 14.79
C ASN A 303 14.16 -4.00 14.13
N ILE A 304 14.24 -4.24 12.81
CA ILE A 304 15.50 -4.09 12.08
C ILE A 304 15.70 -2.60 11.78
N GLY A 305 16.48 -1.94 12.65
CA GLY A 305 17.19 -0.68 12.38
C GLY A 305 16.41 0.42 11.67
N ARG A 306 15.34 0.95 12.29
CA ARG A 306 14.64 2.10 11.74
C ARG A 306 15.43 3.39 11.93
N ASP A 307 15.44 4.20 10.88
CA ASP A 307 16.00 5.55 10.88
C ASP A 307 15.17 6.44 11.83
N PRO A 308 15.76 7.00 12.90
CA PRO A 308 15.08 7.94 13.79
C PRO A 308 14.54 9.17 13.07
N ALA A 309 15.10 9.54 11.92
CA ALA A 309 14.68 10.71 11.15
C ALA A 309 13.31 10.54 10.46
N ALA A 310 12.82 9.30 10.30
CA ALA A 310 11.47 9.02 9.76
C ALA A 310 10.36 9.09 10.83
N GLN A 311 10.70 9.42 12.08
CA GLN A 311 9.80 9.44 13.23
C GLN A 311 9.30 10.86 13.56
N SER A 312 8.66 11.55 12.62
CA SER A 312 7.95 12.77 12.98
C SER A 312 6.70 12.42 13.80
N SER A 313 6.50 13.10 14.94
CA SER A 313 5.32 12.97 15.80
C SER A 313 4.00 13.09 15.04
N ASP A 314 4.01 13.90 13.99
CA ASP A 314 2.83 14.28 13.22
C ASP A 314 2.23 13.07 12.49
N VAL A 315 3.06 12.13 12.02
CA VAL A 315 2.59 10.91 11.32
C VAL A 315 1.72 10.04 12.22
N PHE A 316 2.09 9.91 13.48
CA PHE A 316 1.35 9.10 14.44
C PHE A 316 0.03 9.78 14.86
N GLU A 317 0.03 11.10 15.01
CA GLU A 317 -1.18 11.86 15.35
C GLU A 317 -2.22 11.78 14.22
N ASP A 318 -1.80 11.94 12.97
CA ASP A 318 -2.70 11.82 11.81
C ASP A 318 -3.21 10.39 11.65
N THR A 319 -2.35 9.40 11.91
CA THR A 319 -2.75 7.99 11.94
C THR A 319 -3.79 7.73 13.04
N MET A 320 -3.60 8.29 14.23
CA MET A 320 -4.56 8.20 15.33
C MET A 320 -5.91 8.78 14.93
N LYS A 321 -5.94 9.99 14.37
CA LYS A 321 -7.17 10.64 13.87
C LYS A 321 -7.87 9.80 12.81
N HIS A 322 -7.10 9.17 11.92
CA HIS A 322 -7.63 8.31 10.88
C HIS A 322 -8.32 7.07 11.49
N VAL A 323 -7.68 6.39 12.44
CA VAL A 323 -8.25 5.21 13.10
C VAL A 323 -9.42 5.58 14.02
N TRP A 324 -9.27 6.59 14.87
CA TRP A 324 -10.21 6.87 15.96
C TRP A 324 -11.46 7.61 15.49
N VAL A 325 -11.33 8.40 14.43
CA VAL A 325 -12.41 9.26 13.97
C VAL A 325 -12.92 8.90 12.58
N ASN A 326 -12.04 8.59 11.63
CA ASN A 326 -12.49 8.32 10.26
C ASN A 326 -12.99 6.87 10.09
N ARG A 327 -12.71 5.97 11.04
CA ARG A 327 -13.14 4.57 11.00
C ARG A 327 -14.19 4.28 12.08
N PRO A 328 -15.50 4.40 11.76
CA PRO A 328 -16.57 4.27 12.76
C PRO A 328 -16.60 2.88 13.42
N TRP A 329 -16.22 1.83 12.68
CA TRP A 329 -16.22 0.46 13.18
C TRP A 329 -15.31 0.26 14.41
N PHE A 330 -14.26 1.08 14.59
CA PHE A 330 -13.41 0.95 15.77
C PHE A 330 -14.20 1.25 17.05
N GLU A 331 -14.97 2.35 17.06
CA GLU A 331 -15.81 2.72 18.19
C GLU A 331 -16.94 1.70 18.38
N GLU A 332 -17.56 1.22 17.30
CA GLU A 332 -18.61 0.21 17.34
C GLU A 332 -18.10 -1.10 17.98
N ASN A 333 -16.93 -1.57 17.55
CA ASN A 333 -16.27 -2.74 18.12
C ASN A 333 -16.00 -2.56 19.62
N MET A 334 -15.54 -1.38 20.02
CA MET A 334 -15.26 -1.04 21.42
C MET A 334 -16.54 -0.99 22.27
N LYS A 335 -17.61 -0.39 21.77
CA LYS A 335 -18.92 -0.34 22.43
C LYS A 335 -19.52 -1.74 22.59
N ALA A 336 -19.45 -2.57 21.56
CA ALA A 336 -19.91 -3.96 21.62
C ALA A 336 -19.17 -4.75 22.70
N SER A 337 -17.84 -4.63 22.76
CA SER A 337 -17.02 -5.27 23.79
C SER A 337 -17.30 -4.76 25.21
N LEU A 338 -17.60 -3.47 25.38
CA LEU A 338 -17.97 -2.90 26.68
C LEU A 338 -19.36 -3.35 27.15
N ALA A 339 -20.32 -3.50 26.23
CA ALA A 339 -21.66 -3.95 26.58
C ALA A 339 -21.67 -5.38 27.17
N GLU A 340 -20.73 -6.21 26.74
CA GLU A 340 -20.60 -7.60 27.21
C GLU A 340 -19.73 -7.75 28.46
N SER A 341 -18.85 -6.77 28.76
CA SER A 341 -17.87 -6.87 29.83
C SER A 341 -18.11 -5.86 30.96
N VAL A 342 -18.55 -6.35 32.13
CA VAL A 342 -18.83 -5.55 33.33
C VAL A 342 -17.57 -4.87 33.93
N ALA A 343 -16.35 -5.26 33.56
CA ALA A 343 -15.13 -4.86 34.28
C ALA A 343 -13.89 -4.59 33.42
N MET A 344 -13.93 -3.63 32.49
CA MET A 344 -12.72 -3.24 31.74
C MET A 344 -12.49 -1.73 31.71
N ASP A 345 -11.67 -1.26 32.65
CA ASP A 345 -11.22 0.14 32.76
C ASP A 345 -10.45 0.61 31.50
N ILE A 346 -9.80 -0.30 30.78
CA ILE A 346 -8.99 0.01 29.60
C ILE A 346 -9.86 0.55 28.47
N TYR A 347 -10.96 -0.15 28.15
CA TYR A 347 -11.88 0.27 27.10
C TYR A 347 -12.63 1.55 27.47
N ARG A 348 -12.99 1.70 28.75
CA ARG A 348 -13.63 2.93 29.25
C ARG A 348 -12.72 4.13 29.07
N LYS A 349 -11.47 4.06 29.55
CA LYS A 349 -10.48 5.14 29.39
C LYS A 349 -10.22 5.45 27.92
N LEU A 350 -10.12 4.42 27.07
CA LEU A 350 -9.88 4.63 25.64
C LEU A 350 -11.08 5.29 24.95
N LEU A 351 -12.32 4.91 25.28
CA LEU A 351 -13.51 5.59 24.76
C LEU A 351 -13.63 7.02 25.28
N GLU A 352 -13.33 7.28 26.55
CA GLU A 352 -13.31 8.64 27.12
C GLU A 352 -12.30 9.52 26.37
N ASN A 353 -11.12 8.98 26.04
CA ASN A 353 -10.13 9.67 25.21
C ASN A 353 -10.64 9.94 23.80
N ILE A 354 -11.22 8.92 23.13
CA ILE A 354 -11.79 9.06 21.78
C ILE A 354 -12.91 10.11 21.75
N GLU A 355 -13.81 10.11 22.74
CA GLU A 355 -14.88 11.11 22.83
C GLU A 355 -14.33 12.52 23.02
N THR A 356 -13.32 12.67 23.88
CA THR A 356 -12.67 13.96 24.13
C THR A 356 -11.99 14.48 22.86
N GLU A 357 -11.24 13.63 22.16
CA GLU A 357 -10.58 14.00 20.90
C GLU A 357 -11.56 14.26 19.76
N ARG A 358 -12.66 13.51 19.67
CA ARG A 358 -13.71 13.75 18.66
C ARG A 358 -14.44 15.06 18.87
N ARG A 359 -14.67 15.46 20.12
CA ARG A 359 -15.23 16.80 20.42
C ARG A 359 -14.29 17.88 19.88
N THR A 360 -13.01 17.78 20.21
CA THR A 360 -11.96 18.68 19.68
C THR A 360 -11.90 18.65 18.15
N LYS A 361 -12.06 17.49 17.51
CA LYS A 361 -12.05 17.38 16.04
C LYS A 361 -13.32 17.93 15.40
N THR A 362 -14.50 17.76 16.01
CA THR A 362 -15.73 18.35 15.47
C THR A 362 -15.59 19.86 15.45
N GLU A 363 -15.07 20.44 16.54
CA GLU A 363 -14.69 21.85 16.60
C GLU A 363 -13.63 22.21 15.55
N PHE A 364 -12.61 21.36 15.34
CA PHE A 364 -11.57 21.60 14.34
C PHE A 364 -12.08 21.50 12.89
N VAL A 365 -12.96 20.56 12.58
CA VAL A 365 -13.61 20.41 11.27
C VAL A 365 -14.54 21.59 11.01
N GLU A 366 -15.27 22.06 12.02
CA GLU A 366 -16.04 23.30 11.94
C GLU A 366 -15.13 24.50 11.65
N ILE A 367 -13.97 24.58 12.29
CA ILE A 367 -12.97 25.63 12.02
C ILE A 367 -12.40 25.51 10.60
N ILE A 368 -12.06 24.31 10.11
CA ILE A 368 -11.57 24.09 8.75
C ILE A 368 -12.62 24.50 7.73
N ASN A 369 -13.87 24.05 7.89
CA ASN A 369 -14.96 24.39 6.99
C ASN A 369 -15.20 25.90 7.00
N ARG A 370 -15.22 26.53 8.18
CA ARG A 370 -15.30 27.99 8.31
C ARG A 370 -14.14 28.71 7.63
N ASN A 371 -12.92 28.19 7.74
CA ASN A 371 -11.76 28.77 7.07
C ASN A 371 -11.87 28.63 5.55
N ARG A 372 -12.34 27.49 5.05
CA ARG A 372 -12.62 27.28 3.63
C ARG A 372 -13.67 28.28 3.11
N ASP A 373 -14.78 28.43 3.82
CA ASP A 373 -15.82 29.40 3.48
C ASP A 373 -15.28 30.84 3.47
N LEU A 374 -14.40 31.17 4.43
CA LEU A 374 -13.71 32.47 4.47
C LEU A 374 -12.75 32.66 3.29
N TYR A 375 -12.02 31.62 2.89
CA TYR A 375 -11.15 31.66 1.71
C TYR A 375 -11.95 31.88 0.43
N ASP A 376 -13.05 31.15 0.26
CA ASP A 376 -13.95 31.31 -0.89
C ASP A 376 -14.55 32.72 -0.92
N HIS A 377 -14.91 33.27 0.25
CA HIS A 377 -15.40 34.64 0.38
C HIS A 377 -14.32 35.69 0.04
N VAL A 378 -13.09 35.52 0.52
CA VAL A 378 -11.96 36.43 0.22
C VAL A 378 -11.63 36.38 -1.27
N SER A 379 -11.62 35.18 -1.87
CA SER A 379 -11.42 34.99 -3.31
C SER A 379 -12.49 35.71 -4.14
N HIS A 380 -13.76 35.57 -3.73
CA HIS A 380 -14.88 36.26 -4.35
C HIS A 380 -14.75 37.79 -4.26
N LEU A 381 -14.42 38.33 -3.08
CA LEU A 381 -14.21 39.77 -2.88
C LEU A 381 -13.01 40.30 -3.69
N ALA A 382 -11.93 39.53 -3.79
CA ALA A 382 -10.77 39.89 -4.62
C ALA A 382 -11.17 40.01 -6.10
N SER A 383 -11.98 39.08 -6.60
CA SER A 383 -12.52 39.14 -7.97
C SER A 383 -13.39 40.38 -8.20
N GLN A 384 -14.27 40.73 -7.26
CA GLN A 384 -15.08 41.96 -7.33
C GLN A 384 -14.22 43.23 -7.31
N LEU A 385 -13.17 43.25 -6.50
CA LEU A 385 -12.25 44.38 -6.42
C LEU A 385 -11.50 44.61 -7.74
N ASP A 386 -11.05 43.53 -8.40
CA ASP A 386 -10.38 43.61 -9.70
C ASP A 386 -11.33 44.06 -10.82
N GLU A 387 -12.58 43.63 -10.80
CA GLU A 387 -13.62 44.12 -11.72
C GLU A 387 -13.87 45.62 -11.52
N ALA A 388 -14.09 46.06 -10.27
CA ALA A 388 -14.28 47.46 -9.93
C ALA A 388 -13.07 48.32 -10.32
N ARG A 389 -11.85 47.79 -10.14
CA ARG A 389 -10.60 48.46 -10.55
C ARG A 389 -10.52 48.61 -12.06
N THR A 390 -10.97 47.62 -12.82
CA THR A 390 -11.01 47.66 -14.29
C THR A 390 -12.00 48.72 -14.77
N ILE A 391 -13.21 48.74 -14.21
CA ILE A 391 -14.23 49.76 -14.50
C ILE A 391 -13.72 51.16 -14.16
N ALA A 392 -13.06 51.33 -13.02
CA ALA A 392 -12.48 52.62 -12.61
C ALA A 392 -11.38 53.09 -13.56
N LYS A 393 -10.50 52.18 -14.03
CA LYS A 393 -9.46 52.49 -15.03
C LYS A 393 -10.07 52.92 -16.35
N GLU A 394 -11.13 52.26 -16.82
CA GLU A 394 -11.82 52.67 -18.05
C GLU A 394 -12.50 54.03 -17.92
N LYS A 395 -13.19 54.29 -16.80
CA LYS A 395 -13.79 55.60 -16.52
C LYS A 395 -12.72 56.70 -16.47
N ALA A 396 -11.59 56.45 -15.81
CA ALA A 396 -10.47 57.38 -15.76
C ALA A 396 -9.87 57.64 -17.15
N LYS A 397 -9.75 56.60 -18.00
CA LYS A 397 -9.30 56.74 -19.39
C LYS A 397 -10.26 57.62 -20.20
N LYS A 398 -11.57 57.37 -20.13
CA LYS A 398 -12.61 58.17 -20.80
C LYS A 398 -12.60 59.64 -20.34
N ALA A 399 -12.46 59.87 -19.03
CA ALA A 399 -12.36 61.23 -18.48
C ALA A 399 -11.10 61.95 -18.97
N LYS A 400 -9.96 61.25 -19.08
CA LYS A 400 -8.71 61.80 -19.62
C LYS A 400 -8.84 62.15 -21.12
N GLU A 401 -9.51 61.31 -21.91
CA GLU A 401 -9.81 61.58 -23.32
C GLU A 401 -10.72 62.81 -23.48
N GLN A 402 -11.77 62.94 -22.66
CA GLN A 402 -12.65 64.11 -22.63
C GLN A 402 -11.90 65.39 -22.27
N LEU A 403 -11.01 65.34 -21.26
CA LEU A 403 -10.15 66.48 -20.90
C LEU A 403 -9.19 66.87 -22.03
N SER A 404 -8.63 65.90 -22.78
CA SER A 404 -7.78 66.20 -23.94
C SER A 404 -8.57 66.95 -25.02
N ARG A 405 -9.78 66.48 -25.35
CA ARG A 405 -10.66 67.15 -26.33
C ARG A 405 -11.04 68.57 -25.89
N LEU A 406 -11.34 68.77 -24.61
CA LEU A 406 -11.63 70.11 -24.08
C LEU A 406 -10.41 71.03 -24.16
N ARG A 407 -9.20 70.52 -23.90
CA ARG A 407 -7.96 71.29 -24.06
C ARG A 407 -7.68 71.65 -25.52
N GLU A 408 -7.83 70.71 -26.44
CA GLU A 408 -7.70 70.95 -27.88
C GLU A 408 -8.72 72.00 -28.36
N PHE A 409 -9.97 71.88 -27.91
CA PHE A 409 -11.01 72.87 -28.19
C PHE A 409 -10.65 74.27 -27.64
N SER A 410 -10.15 74.33 -26.40
CA SER A 410 -9.68 75.58 -25.78
C SER A 410 -8.57 76.24 -26.62
N GLN A 411 -7.56 75.46 -27.04
CA GLN A 411 -6.46 75.95 -27.88
C GLN A 411 -6.93 76.45 -29.25
N LEU A 412 -7.88 75.76 -29.89
CA LEU A 412 -8.47 76.21 -31.14
C LEU A 412 -9.27 77.52 -30.96
N SER A 413 -9.96 77.66 -29.83
CA SER A 413 -10.76 78.85 -29.53
C SER A 413 -9.91 80.09 -29.22
N GLU A 414 -8.73 79.92 -28.61
CA GLU A 414 -7.78 81.03 -28.38
C GLU A 414 -7.37 81.71 -29.69
N GLY A 415 -7.24 80.95 -30.79
CA GLY A 415 -6.97 81.50 -32.12
C GLY A 415 -8.16 82.23 -32.77
N LEU A 416 -9.39 81.79 -32.52
CA LEU A 416 -10.61 82.38 -33.09
C LEU A 416 -10.94 83.74 -32.48
N PHE A 417 -10.56 83.98 -31.22
CA PHE A 417 -10.76 85.24 -30.52
C PHE A 417 -9.47 86.07 -30.37
N SER A 418 -8.43 85.78 -31.16
CA SER A 418 -7.16 86.51 -31.16
C SER A 418 -7.21 87.93 -31.75
N ARG A 419 -8.40 88.43 -32.14
CA ARG A 419 -8.52 89.87 -32.31
C ARG A 419 -8.46 90.48 -30.91
N PRO A 420 -7.42 91.26 -30.56
CA PRO A 420 -7.52 92.10 -29.38
C PRO A 420 -8.85 92.83 -29.50
N LEU A 421 -9.68 92.72 -28.45
CA LEU A 421 -10.87 93.56 -28.34
C LEU A 421 -10.40 94.98 -28.67
N PRO A 422 -11.03 95.68 -29.63
CA PRO A 422 -10.64 97.04 -29.96
C PRO A 422 -10.57 97.80 -28.64
N THR A 423 -9.36 98.23 -28.28
CA THR A 423 -9.17 99.08 -27.11
C THR A 423 -10.05 100.30 -27.33
N PRO A 424 -11.00 100.61 -26.43
CA PRO A 424 -12.00 101.65 -26.64
C PRO A 424 -11.49 103.10 -26.75
N ASN A 425 -10.24 103.35 -27.15
CA ASN A 425 -9.60 104.66 -27.00
C ASN A 425 -8.99 105.28 -28.26
N ASP A 426 -9.06 104.65 -29.44
CA ASP A 426 -8.64 105.30 -30.68
C ASP A 426 -9.86 105.71 -31.50
N LYS A 427 -10.35 106.90 -31.15
CA LYS A 427 -10.86 108.00 -31.99
C LYS A 427 -11.75 108.87 -31.10
N ASP A 428 -11.25 110.04 -30.75
CA ASP A 428 -11.45 111.25 -31.56
C ASP A 428 -12.96 111.53 -31.56
N GLU A 429 -13.47 112.55 -30.90
CA GLU A 429 -13.02 113.93 -30.93
C GLU A 429 -14.05 114.71 -30.08
N GLU A 430 -13.64 115.88 -29.60
CA GLU A 430 -14.49 117.09 -29.55
C GLU A 430 -15.69 117.10 -28.58
N GLU A 431 -16.07 118.21 -27.95
CA GLU A 431 -15.56 119.55 -27.71
C GLU A 431 -16.61 120.17 -26.76
N ASP A 432 -16.18 121.17 -25.98
CA ASP A 432 -16.97 122.35 -25.60
C ASP A 432 -18.30 122.19 -24.82
N VAL A 433 -18.26 122.51 -23.53
CA VAL A 433 -18.68 123.80 -22.89
C VAL A 433 -18.89 123.59 -21.39
#